data_AF-A0A7W4IAN4-F1
#
_entry.id   AF-A0A7W4IAN4-F1
#
_cell.length_a   1.000
_cell.length_b   1.000
_cell.length_c   1.000
_cell.angle_alpha   90.00
_cell.angle_beta   90.00
_cell.angle_gamma   90.00
#
_symmetry.space_group_name_H-M   'P 1'
#
loop_
_entity.id
_entity.type
_entity.pdbx_description
1 polymer ?
#
loop_
_entity_poly.entity_id
_entity_poly.type
_entity_poly.pdbx_seq_one_letter_code
_entity_poly.pdbx_strand_id
1 'polypeptide(L)'
;MTGARDLNSPLISLQLCNPDGTLTAQGQAFMRRMWERTGYAPGVDAAWVATEADIGVLMSGLAESAGTQAMAQAQAALDEARMVLLDAQAIRAEARMALDEARDSAILSITARMPARDGTRS
;
A
#
# COMPACT_ATOMS: atom_id res chain seq x y z
N MET A 1 45.87 -31.91 31.49
CA MET A 1 45.47 -32.03 30.07
C MET A 1 43.95 -31.95 30.00
N THR A 2 43.42 -30.76 29.78
CA THR A 2 42.00 -30.47 29.60
C THR A 2 41.59 -30.89 28.19
N GLY A 3 41.16 -32.15 28.05
CA GLY A 3 40.38 -32.58 26.89
C GLY A 3 38.99 -31.93 26.94
N ALA A 4 38.44 -31.60 25.78
CA ALA A 4 37.11 -31.02 25.64
C ALA A 4 36.11 -31.82 26.48
N ARG A 5 35.65 -31.21 27.59
CA ARG A 5 34.55 -31.77 28.39
C ARG A 5 33.39 -31.92 27.44
N ASP A 6 32.99 -33.17 27.25
CA ASP A 6 31.88 -33.53 26.39
C ASP A 6 30.61 -32.79 26.85
N LEU A 7 30.28 -31.72 26.13
CA LEU A 7 29.13 -30.84 26.38
C LEU A 7 27.78 -31.52 26.05
N ASN A 8 27.81 -32.81 25.70
CA ASN A 8 26.64 -33.61 25.34
C ASN A 8 26.02 -34.41 26.50
N SER A 9 26.60 -34.43 27.69
CA SER A 9 25.96 -35.04 28.87
C SER A 9 25.52 -33.98 29.87
N PRO A 10 24.22 -33.65 29.97
CA PRO A 10 23.74 -32.62 30.87
C PRO A 10 23.66 -33.06 32.34
N LEU A 11 24.15 -34.27 32.69
CA LEU A 11 23.88 -34.90 33.98
C LEU A 11 24.98 -34.75 35.03
N ILE A 12 26.06 -34.01 34.75
CA ILE A 12 27.21 -33.94 35.68
C ILE A 12 26.98 -33.00 36.88
N SER A 13 25.90 -32.20 36.88
CA SER A 13 25.47 -31.48 38.10
C SER A 13 23.98 -31.70 38.34
N LEU A 14 23.67 -32.58 39.29
CA LEU A 14 22.33 -33.06 39.68
C LEU A 14 21.38 -31.98 40.22
N GLN A 15 21.79 -30.71 40.26
CA GLN A 15 21.00 -29.64 40.89
C GLN A 15 20.35 -28.72 39.83
N LEU A 16 19.15 -29.11 39.41
CA LEU A 16 18.32 -28.36 38.46
C LEU A 16 17.65 -27.13 39.10
N CYS A 17 17.43 -27.18 40.41
CA CYS A 17 16.80 -26.10 41.17
C CYS A 17 17.70 -25.64 42.33
N ASN A 18 17.70 -24.34 42.58
CA ASN A 18 18.22 -23.73 43.78
C ASN A 18 17.37 -24.15 45.01
N PRO A 19 17.87 -23.98 46.25
CA PRO A 19 17.13 -24.29 47.47
C PRO A 19 15.82 -23.51 47.65
N ASP A 20 15.67 -22.38 46.96
CA ASP A 20 14.47 -21.54 46.93
C ASP A 20 13.42 -22.02 45.91
N GLY A 21 13.68 -23.11 45.19
CA GLY A 21 12.80 -23.67 44.17
C GLY A 21 12.94 -23.05 42.77
N THR A 22 13.81 -22.06 42.59
CA THR A 22 14.07 -21.47 41.27
C THR A 22 15.01 -22.35 40.43
N LEU A 23 14.87 -22.32 39.10
CA LEU A 23 15.76 -23.08 38.21
C LEU A 23 17.18 -22.49 38.20
N THR A 24 18.18 -23.36 38.32
CA THR A 24 19.58 -22.98 38.07
C THR A 24 19.79 -22.66 36.59
N ALA A 25 20.83 -21.89 36.25
CA ALA A 25 21.17 -21.62 34.85
C ALA A 25 21.39 -22.90 34.03
N GLN A 26 21.93 -23.96 34.67
CA GLN A 26 22.08 -25.28 34.07
C GLN A 26 20.73 -25.98 33.89
N GLY A 27 19.82 -25.87 34.85
CA GLY A 27 18.44 -26.33 34.74
C GLY A 27 17.68 -25.65 33.60
N GLN A 28 17.84 -24.33 33.42
CA GLN A 28 17.25 -23.60 32.30
C GLN A 28 17.79 -24.06 30.94
N ALA A 29 19.12 -24.23 30.83
CA ALA A 29 19.74 -24.73 29.60
C ALA A 29 19.34 -26.17 29.28
N PHE A 30 19.19 -27.02 30.31
CA PHE A 30 18.69 -28.37 30.15
C PHE A 30 17.23 -28.39 29.67
N MET A 31 16.36 -27.59 30.28
CA MET A 31 14.96 -27.47 29.85
C MET A 31 14.85 -26.94 28.42
N ARG A 32 15.70 -25.99 28.02
CA ARG A 32 15.76 -25.50 26.63
C ARG A 32 16.24 -26.58 25.65
N ARG A 33 17.23 -27.39 26.02
CA ARG A 33 17.68 -28.50 25.16
C ARG A 33 16.65 -29.63 25.08
N MET A 34 15.95 -29.90 26.18
CA MET A 34 14.80 -30.83 26.15
C MET A 34 13.70 -30.28 25.25
N TRP A 35 13.39 -28.99 25.34
CA TRP A 35 12.45 -28.28 24.48
C TRP A 35 12.81 -28.38 22.99
N GLU A 36 14.08 -28.15 22.64
CA GLU A 36 14.58 -28.27 21.26
C GLU A 36 14.59 -29.74 20.77
N ARG A 37 14.83 -30.70 21.66
CA ARG A 37 15.00 -32.13 21.33
C ARG A 37 13.69 -32.90 21.20
N THR A 38 12.72 -32.64 22.08
CA THR A 38 11.44 -33.37 22.11
C THR A 38 10.29 -32.56 21.52
N GLY A 39 10.52 -31.29 21.23
CA GLY A 39 9.45 -30.33 20.99
C GLY A 39 8.59 -30.09 22.25
N TYR A 40 7.68 -29.13 22.11
CA TYR A 40 6.57 -28.87 23.02
C TYR A 40 5.29 -29.44 22.36
N ALA A 41 4.64 -30.41 23.00
CA ALA A 41 3.26 -30.82 22.75
C ALA A 41 2.40 -30.66 24.02
N PRO A 42 2.23 -29.42 24.48
CA PRO A 42 0.98 -28.98 25.08
C PRO A 42 0.18 -28.16 24.09
N GLY A 43 -1.12 -28.41 24.14
CA GLY A 43 -2.12 -27.73 23.33
C GLY A 43 -1.90 -26.23 23.34
N VAL A 44 -2.03 -25.66 22.15
CA VAL A 44 -2.09 -24.22 21.97
C VAL A 44 -3.06 -23.64 23.00
N ASP A 45 -2.63 -22.66 23.78
CA ASP A 45 -3.50 -22.01 24.75
C ASP A 45 -4.72 -21.47 23.99
N ALA A 46 -5.89 -22.06 24.23
CA ALA A 46 -7.10 -21.71 23.52
C ALA A 46 -7.47 -20.23 23.73
N ALA A 47 -7.08 -19.64 24.86
CA ALA A 47 -7.27 -18.21 25.11
C ALA A 47 -6.36 -17.35 24.23
N TRP A 48 -5.11 -17.78 24.02
CA TRP A 48 -4.19 -17.11 23.10
C TRP A 48 -4.64 -17.22 21.64
N VAL A 49 -5.08 -18.41 21.18
CA VAL A 49 -5.63 -18.59 19.83
C VAL A 49 -6.88 -17.74 19.60
N ALA A 50 -7.79 -17.70 20.58
CA ALA A 50 -8.96 -16.85 20.51
C ALA A 50 -8.57 -15.38 20.40
N THR A 51 -7.58 -14.94 21.18
CA THR A 51 -7.07 -13.56 21.13
C THR A 51 -6.44 -13.23 19.78
N GLU A 52 -5.62 -14.12 19.22
CA GLU A 52 -5.02 -13.92 17.90
C GLU A 52 -6.07 -13.93 16.79
N ALA A 53 -7.08 -14.80 16.87
CA ALA A 53 -8.18 -14.84 15.93
C ALA A 53 -8.99 -13.53 15.98
N ASP A 54 -9.30 -13.02 17.17
CA ASP A 54 -10.00 -11.74 17.36
C ASP A 54 -9.18 -10.57 16.80
N ILE A 55 -7.86 -10.54 17.06
CA ILE A 55 -6.96 -9.54 16.46
C ILE A 55 -6.97 -9.66 14.94
N GLY A 56 -6.90 -10.88 14.40
CA GLY A 56 -6.95 -11.13 12.96
C GLY A 56 -8.23 -10.61 12.31
N VAL A 57 -9.38 -10.84 12.95
CA VAL A 57 -10.69 -10.33 12.49
C VAL A 57 -10.73 -8.80 12.53
N LEU A 58 -10.27 -8.19 13.63
CA LEU A 58 -10.21 -6.72 13.75
C LEU A 58 -9.30 -6.09 12.69
N MET A 59 -8.12 -6.69 12.46
CA MET A 59 -7.17 -6.21 11.45
C MET A 59 -7.71 -6.39 10.03
N SER A 60 -8.44 -7.49 9.76
CA SER A 60 -9.15 -7.69 8.49
C SER A 60 -10.21 -6.62 8.28
N GLY A 61 -11.05 -6.35 9.28
CA GLY A 61 -12.07 -5.31 9.20
C GLY A 61 -11.48 -3.90 9.00
N LEU A 62 -10.36 -3.61 9.65
CA LEU A 62 -9.63 -2.35 9.44
C LEU A 62 -9.08 -2.24 8.01
N ALA A 63 -8.51 -3.33 7.48
CA ALA A 63 -7.99 -3.37 6.11
C ALA A 63 -9.12 -3.19 5.07
N GLU A 64 -10.27 -3.82 5.27
CA GLU A 64 -11.46 -3.63 4.42
C GLU A 64 -11.99 -2.20 4.50
N SER A 65 -12.07 -1.62 5.69
CA SER A 65 -12.49 -0.22 5.87
C SER A 65 -11.52 0.77 5.21
N ALA A 66 -10.21 0.52 5.31
CA ALA A 66 -9.20 1.36 4.66
C ALA A 66 -9.27 1.22 3.13
N GLY A 67 -9.46 -0.01 2.63
CA GLY A 67 -9.62 -0.28 1.20
C GLY A 67 -10.85 0.38 0.60
N THR A 68 -12.00 0.30 1.29
CA THR A 68 -13.24 0.95 0.86
C THR A 68 -13.13 2.48 0.86
N GLN A 69 -12.49 3.08 1.86
CA GLN A 69 -12.21 4.51 1.87
C GLN A 69 -11.28 4.93 0.72
N ALA A 70 -10.20 4.18 0.48
CA ALA A 70 -9.28 4.46 -0.62
C ALA A 70 -9.99 4.37 -1.98
N MET A 71 -10.87 3.38 -2.16
CA MET A 71 -11.67 3.25 -3.37
C MET A 71 -12.63 4.42 -3.56
N ALA A 72 -13.30 4.86 -2.49
CA ALA A 72 -14.19 6.02 -2.54
C ALA A 72 -13.45 7.32 -2.90
N GLN A 73 -12.26 7.53 -2.34
CA GLN A 73 -11.41 8.68 -2.67
C GLN A 73 -10.93 8.63 -4.12
N ALA A 74 -10.52 7.46 -4.61
CA ALA A 74 -10.12 7.28 -6.00
C ALA A 74 -11.28 7.56 -6.98
N GLN A 75 -12.49 7.12 -6.62
CA GLN A 75 -13.70 7.38 -7.42
C GLN A 75 -14.00 8.88 -7.49
N ALA A 76 -13.95 9.59 -6.36
CA ALA A 76 -14.17 11.03 -6.30
C ALA A 76 -13.15 11.81 -7.13
N ALA A 77 -11.86 11.47 -7.02
CA ALA A 77 -10.80 12.08 -7.81
C ALA A 77 -10.97 11.83 -9.31
N LEU A 78 -11.44 10.64 -9.70
CA LEU A 78 -11.70 10.29 -11.08
C LEU A 78 -12.91 11.05 -11.65
N ASP A 79 -13.96 11.25 -10.86
CA ASP A 79 -15.11 12.06 -11.26
C ASP A 79 -14.75 13.55 -11.39
N GLU A 80 -13.91 14.08 -10.49
CA GLU A 80 -13.36 15.43 -10.62
C GLU A 80 -12.51 15.58 -11.90
N ALA A 81 -11.62 14.62 -12.17
CA ALA A 81 -10.79 14.63 -13.37
C ALA A 81 -11.64 14.58 -14.66
N ARG A 82 -12.77 13.86 -14.65
CA ARG A 82 -13.72 13.82 -15.77
C ARG A 82 -14.39 15.16 -16.01
N MET A 83 -14.81 15.84 -14.94
CA MET A 83 -15.40 17.18 -15.04
C MET A 83 -14.40 18.17 -15.64
N VAL A 84 -13.15 18.18 -15.12
CA VAL A 84 -12.08 19.04 -15.66
C VAL A 84 -11.79 18.73 -17.13
N LEU A 85 -11.83 17.45 -17.53
CA LEU A 85 -11.63 17.06 -18.92
C LEU A 85 -12.76 17.59 -19.82
N LEU A 86 -14.01 17.52 -19.38
CA LEU A 86 -15.16 18.06 -20.12
C LEU A 86 -15.04 19.58 -20.29
N ASP A 87 -14.69 20.29 -19.22
CA ASP A 87 -14.49 21.74 -19.27
C ASP A 87 -13.35 22.11 -20.24
N ALA A 88 -12.22 21.39 -20.19
CA ALA A 88 -11.11 21.59 -21.11
C ALA A 88 -11.51 21.32 -22.58
N GLN A 89 -12.39 20.34 -22.82
CA GLN A 89 -12.92 20.06 -24.16
C GLN A 89 -13.85 21.18 -24.64
N ALA A 90 -14.70 21.72 -23.77
CA ALA A 90 -15.56 22.86 -24.09
C ALA A 90 -14.72 24.09 -24.46
N ILE A 91 -13.73 24.44 -23.63
CA ILE A 91 -12.80 25.55 -23.90
C ILE A 91 -12.08 25.35 -25.24
N ARG A 92 -11.63 24.11 -25.53
CA ARG A 92 -10.98 23.81 -26.81
C ARG A 92 -11.92 23.98 -28.01
N ALA A 93 -13.20 23.62 -27.87
CA ALA A 93 -14.19 23.80 -28.92
C ALA A 93 -14.46 25.29 -29.17
N GLU A 94 -14.65 26.08 -28.11
CA GLU A 94 -14.81 27.54 -28.19
C GLU A 94 -13.60 28.21 -28.84
N ALA A 95 -12.39 27.83 -28.43
CA ALA A 95 -11.15 28.36 -29.01
C ALA A 95 -11.02 28.05 -30.51
N ARG A 96 -11.51 26.89 -30.97
CA ARG A 96 -11.54 26.55 -32.41
C ARG A 96 -12.52 27.43 -33.17
N MET A 97 -13.72 27.63 -32.63
CA MET A 97 -14.71 28.51 -33.25
C MET A 97 -14.20 29.94 -33.36
N ALA A 98 -13.60 30.48 -32.29
CA ALA A 98 -13.00 31.81 -32.30
C ALA A 98 -11.85 31.93 -33.31
N LEU A 99 -11.04 30.88 -33.47
CA LEU A 99 -9.97 30.86 -34.48
C LEU A 99 -10.53 30.91 -35.90
N ASP A 100 -11.60 30.15 -36.18
CA ASP A 100 -12.23 30.14 -37.50
C ASP A 100 -12.90 31.49 -37.81
N GLU A 101 -13.59 32.10 -36.85
CA GLU A 101 -14.15 33.46 -37.00
C GLU A 101 -13.07 34.52 -37.25
N ALA A 102 -11.93 34.43 -36.54
CA ALA A 102 -10.80 35.31 -36.75
C ALA A 102 -10.18 35.14 -38.14
N ARG A 103 -10.12 33.90 -38.66
CA ARG A 103 -9.65 33.61 -40.03
C ARG A 103 -10.59 34.20 -41.06
N ASP A 104 -11.90 34.00 -40.90
CA ASP A 104 -12.90 34.54 -41.82
C ASP A 104 -12.86 36.07 -41.85
N SER A 105 -12.78 36.70 -40.67
CA SER A 105 -12.62 38.16 -40.55
C SER A 105 -11.34 38.66 -41.21
N ALA A 106 -10.22 37.94 -41.06
CA ALA A 106 -8.97 38.29 -41.71
C ALA A 106 -9.09 38.20 -43.24
N ILE A 107 -9.70 37.14 -43.78
CA ILE A 107 -9.94 36.97 -45.22
C ILE A 107 -10.83 38.11 -45.76
N LEU A 108 -11.92 38.44 -45.07
CA LEU A 108 -12.79 39.56 -45.44
C LEU A 108 -12.04 40.88 -45.44
N SER A 109 -11.18 41.12 -44.44
CA SER A 109 -10.38 42.35 -44.37
C SER A 109 -9.37 42.48 -45.52
N ILE A 110 -8.80 41.36 -45.98
CA ILE A 110 -7.85 41.33 -47.09
C ILE A 110 -8.59 41.53 -48.42
N THR A 111 -9.70 40.80 -48.62
CA THR A 111 -10.49 40.87 -49.86
C THR A 111 -11.18 42.22 -50.03
N ALA A 112 -11.71 42.82 -48.96
CA ALA A 112 -12.30 44.17 -49.00
C ALA A 112 -11.28 45.28 -49.29
N ARG A 113 -9.99 45.05 -49.05
CA ARG A 113 -8.90 46.00 -49.37
C ARG A 113 -8.36 45.83 -50.80
N MET A 114 -8.71 44.77 -51.53
CA MET A 114 -8.34 44.65 -52.93
C MET A 114 -9.27 45.53 -53.78
N PRO A 115 -8.76 46.53 -54.52
CA PRO A 115 -9.60 47.32 -55.41
C PRO A 115 -10.19 46.39 -56.47
N ALA A 116 -11.50 46.51 -56.71
CA ALA A 116 -12.17 45.84 -57.83
C ALA A 116 -11.41 46.21 -59.10
N ARG A 117 -10.74 45.22 -59.72
CA ARG A 117 -10.01 45.41 -60.96
C ARG A 117 -11.04 45.78 -62.02
N ASP A 118 -11.09 47.07 -62.31
CA ASP A 118 -12.01 47.67 -63.28
C ASP A 118 -11.88 46.92 -64.61
N GLY A 119 -12.96 46.23 -64.98
CA GLY A 119 -13.08 45.51 -66.23
C GLY A 119 -13.40 46.47 -67.36
N THR A 120 -12.54 47.46 -67.61
CA THR A 120 -12.65 48.31 -68.80
C THR A 120 -12.00 47.59 -69.98
N ARG A 121 -12.80 46.73 -70.63
CA ARG A 121 -12.61 46.37 -72.04
C ARG A 121 -12.97 47.57 -72.90
N SER A 122 -11.97 48.17 -73.52
CA SER A 122 -12.03 48.85 -74.83
C SER A 122 -10.61 49.13 -75.30
#